data_AF-A0A521EEI2-F1
#
_entry.id   AF-A0A521EEI2-F1
#
_cell.length_a   1.000
_cell.length_b   1.000
_cell.length_c   1.000
_cell.angle_alpha   90.00
_cell.angle_beta   90.00
_cell.angle_gamma   90.00
#
_symmetry.space_group_name_H-M   'P 1'
#
loop_
_entity.id
_entity.type
_entity.pdbx_description
1 polymer ?
#
loop_
_entity_poly.entity_id
_entity_poly.type
_entity_poly.pdbx_seq_one_letter_code
_entity_poly.pdbx_strand_id
1 'polypeptide(L)'
;MNTQSTLELLWQLKLHGMAGCYQAVLEQPLHQQPEPHLLLGMLVEEELQQRQMARMDLYLLSTLIQIMLPCIARTAKLLPQKRTTKGTTHPTLRWPVHR
;
A
#
# COMPACT_ATOMS: atom_id res chain seq x y z
N MET A 1 26.14 24.03 7.65
CA MET A 1 25.74 22.80 6.92
C MET A 1 24.33 22.99 6.41
N ASN A 2 24.01 22.49 5.21
CA ASN A 2 22.65 22.54 4.67
C ASN A 2 21.89 21.27 5.09
N THR A 3 21.04 21.40 6.11
CA THR A 3 20.23 20.31 6.66
C THR A 3 19.25 19.74 5.64
N GLN A 4 18.75 20.57 4.73
CA GLN A 4 17.91 20.16 3.60
C GLN A 4 18.66 19.23 2.63
N SER A 5 19.91 19.56 2.30
CA SER A 5 20.72 18.71 1.41
C SER A 5 21.00 17.34 2.04
N THR A 6 21.19 17.28 3.36
CA THR A 6 21.34 16.00 4.07
C THR A 6 20.07 15.16 3.97
N LEU A 7 18.89 15.76 4.16
CA LEU A 7 17.62 15.06 3.99
C LEU A 7 17.48 14.50 2.56
N GLU A 8 17.74 15.32 1.54
CA GLU A 8 17.68 14.86 0.14
C GLU A 8 18.60 13.67 -0.12
N LEU A 9 19.83 13.67 0.42
CA LEU A 9 20.76 12.55 0.30
C LEU A 9 20.24 11.28 0.99
N LEU A 10 19.62 11.40 2.16
CA LEU A 10 19.02 10.24 2.85
C LEU A 10 17.89 9.61 2.04
N TRP A 11 17.07 10.43 1.38
CA TRP A 11 16.03 9.97 0.47
C TRP A 11 16.62 9.28 -0.77
N GLN A 12 17.68 9.84 -1.36
CA GLN A 12 18.39 9.22 -2.49
C GLN A 12 18.99 7.86 -2.12
N LEU A 13 19.46 7.69 -0.88
CA LEU A 13 19.98 6.43 -0.35
C LEU A 13 18.88 5.45 0.07
N LYS A 14 17.60 5.81 -0.06
CA LYS A 14 16.42 5.03 0.36
C LYS A 14 16.36 4.78 1.87
N LEU A 15 16.95 5.66 2.68
CA LEU A 15 16.96 5.60 4.14
C LEU A 15 15.77 6.37 4.70
N HIS A 16 14.56 5.91 4.41
CA HIS A 16 13.32 6.66 4.68
C HIS A 16 13.04 6.79 6.19
N GLY A 17 13.34 5.75 6.98
CA GLY A 17 13.14 5.80 8.43
C GLY A 17 14.10 6.79 9.07
N MET A 18 15.37 6.72 8.64
CA MET A 18 16.40 7.66 9.06
C MET A 18 16.05 9.11 8.70
N ALA A 19 15.57 9.35 7.47
CA ALA A 19 15.20 10.69 7.01
C ALA A 19 14.05 11.28 7.84
N GLY A 20 13.03 10.48 8.15
CA GLY A 20 11.90 10.90 8.99
C GLY A 20 12.32 11.26 10.41
N CYS A 21 13.15 10.42 11.04
CA CYS A 21 13.69 10.68 12.37
C CYS A 21 14.59 11.94 12.37
N TYR A 22 15.46 12.09 11.37
CA TYR A 22 16.32 13.27 11.25
C TYR A 22 15.51 14.55 11.09
N GLN A 23 14.45 14.53 10.27
CA GLN A 23 13.55 15.68 10.13
C GLN A 23 12.86 16.01 11.46
N ALA A 24 12.35 15.01 12.19
CA ALA A 24 11.72 15.23 13.49
C ALA A 24 12.67 15.88 14.51
N VAL A 25 13.95 15.49 14.50
CA VAL A 25 14.99 16.11 15.34
C VAL A 25 15.31 17.54 14.92
N LEU A 26 15.27 17.86 13.62
CA LEU A 26 15.45 19.23 13.14
C LEU A 26 14.29 20.15 13.53
N GLU A 27 13.07 19.61 13.65
CA GLU A 27 11.89 20.34 14.11
C GLU A 27 11.90 20.59 15.63
N GLN A 28 12.74 19.87 16.38
CA GLN A 28 12.88 20.08 17.83
C GLN A 28 13.72 21.32 18.15
N PRO A 29 13.40 22.03 19.25
CA PRO A 29 14.25 23.11 19.77
C PRO A 29 15.68 22.63 20.04
N LEU A 30 16.67 23.48 19.79
CA LEU A 30 18.10 23.13 19.90
C LEU A 30 18.50 22.50 21.25
N HIS A 31 17.88 22.94 22.34
CA HIS A 31 18.15 22.43 23.69
C HIS A 31 17.52 21.06 23.99
N GLN A 32 16.62 20.59 23.12
CA GLN A 32 15.95 19.29 23.20
C GLN A 32 16.52 18.31 22.18
N GLN A 33 17.45 18.75 21.33
CA GLN A 33 18.10 17.88 20.37
C GLN A 33 19.00 16.89 21.12
N PRO A 34 18.95 15.60 20.76
CA PRO A 34 19.78 14.58 21.38
C PRO A 34 21.25 14.81 21.07
N GLU A 35 22.11 14.35 21.97
CA GLU A 35 23.55 14.28 21.75
C GLU A 35 23.88 13.51 20.46
N PRO A 36 24.96 13.86 19.73
CA PRO A 36 25.22 13.28 18.40
C PRO A 36 25.32 11.75 18.37
N HIS A 37 25.84 11.13 19.44
CA HIS A 37 25.94 9.68 19.55
C HIS A 37 24.57 9.02 19.76
N LEU A 38 23.68 9.65 20.55
CA LEU A 38 22.30 9.20 20.72
C LEU A 38 21.50 9.40 19.44
N LEU A 39 21.68 10.56 18.79
CA LEU A 39 21.05 10.86 17.50
C LEU A 39 21.37 9.78 16.47
N LEU A 40 22.65 9.40 16.33
CA LEU A 40 23.04 8.32 15.43
C LEU A 40 22.39 6.98 15.79
N GLY A 41 22.30 6.65 17.09
CA GLY A 41 21.59 5.46 17.56
C GLY A 41 20.12 5.45 17.14
N MET A 42 19.40 6.54 17.43
CA MET A 42 17.99 6.70 17.07
C MET A 42 17.76 6.60 15.57
N LEU A 43 18.60 7.28 14.78
CA LEU A 43 18.53 7.27 13.31
C LEU A 43 18.67 5.86 12.72
N VAL A 44 19.61 5.07 13.26
CA VAL A 44 19.87 3.70 12.82
C VAL A 44 18.75 2.75 13.27
N GLU A 45 18.25 2.93 14.49
CA GLU A 45 17.16 2.13 15.03
C GLU A 45 15.86 2.33 14.25
N GLU A 46 15.50 3.58 13.95
CA GLU A 46 14.32 3.91 13.14
C GLU A 46 14.40 3.34 11.71
N GLU A 47 15.58 3.41 11.07
CA GLU A 47 15.76 2.79 9.76
C GLU A 47 15.65 1.26 9.82
N LEU A 48 16.20 0.63 10.86
CA LEU A 48 16.07 -0.81 11.07
C LEU A 48 14.60 -1.21 11.26
N GLN A 49 13.86 -0.47 12.08
CA GLN A 49 12.44 -0.69 12.32
C GLN A 49 11.62 -0.49 11.05
N GLN A 50 11.87 0.57 10.29
CA GLN A 50 11.20 0.82 9.02
C GLN A 50 11.37 -0.36 8.06
N ARG A 51 12.59 -0.88 7.92
CA ARG A 51 12.86 -2.03 7.04
C ARG A 51 12.17 -3.31 7.51
N GLN A 52 12.06 -3.52 8.81
CA GLN A 52 11.33 -4.65 9.37
C GLN A 52 9.83 -4.53 9.09
N MET A 53 9.26 -3.34 9.30
CA MET A 53 7.86 -3.05 8.99
C MET A 53 7.57 -3.27 7.49
N ALA A 54 8.39 -2.73 6.60
CA ALA A 54 8.23 -2.92 5.16
C ALA A 54 8.25 -4.40 4.75
N ARG A 55 9.11 -5.22 5.38
CA ARG A 55 9.13 -6.67 5.16
C ARG A 55 7.86 -7.34 5.69
N MET A 56 7.44 -6.97 6.91
CA MET A 56 6.23 -7.48 7.53
C MET A 56 4.99 -7.20 6.67
N ASP A 57 4.87 -5.97 6.15
CA ASP A 57 3.76 -5.58 5.28
C ASP A 57 3.68 -6.45 4.02
N LEU A 58 4.83 -6.77 3.40
CA LEU A 58 4.87 -7.70 2.27
C LEU A 58 4.38 -9.10 2.64
N TYR A 59 4.74 -9.61 3.83
CA TYR A 59 4.24 -10.90 4.31
C TYR A 59 2.74 -10.87 4.61
N LEU A 60 2.23 -9.79 5.21
CA LEU A 60 0.80 -9.61 5.46
C LEU A 60 0.03 -9.53 4.14
N LEU A 61 0.49 -8.74 3.18
CA LEU A 61 -0.12 -8.65 1.85
C LEU A 61 -0.13 -10.01 1.14
N SER A 62 1.00 -10.73 1.18
CA SER A 62 1.13 -12.06 0.58
C SER A 62 0.13 -13.06 1.18
N THR A 63 0.04 -13.13 2.51
CA THR A 63 -0.89 -14.05 3.18
C THR A 63 -2.36 -13.66 2.94
N LEU A 64 -2.69 -12.38 2.96
CA LEU A 64 -4.04 -11.88 2.63
C LEU A 64 -4.45 -12.27 1.22
N ILE A 65 -3.57 -12.09 0.22
CA ILE A 65 -3.84 -12.50 -1.16
C ILE A 65 -4.04 -14.02 -1.23
N GLN A 66 -3.16 -14.81 -0.61
CA GLN A 66 -3.26 -16.28 -0.63
C GLN A 66 -4.59 -16.79 -0.06
N ILE A 67 -5.10 -16.17 1.01
CA ILE A 67 -6.36 -16.57 1.64
C ILE A 67 -7.58 -16.08 0.84
N MET A 68 -7.52 -14.87 0.29
CA MET A 68 -8.67 -14.25 -0.39
C MET A 68 -8.88 -14.77 -1.82
N LEU A 69 -7.80 -15.10 -2.54
CA LEU A 69 -7.85 -15.56 -3.92
C LEU A 69 -8.76 -16.80 -4.14
N PRO A 70 -8.71 -17.87 -3.31
CA PRO A 70 -9.63 -19.00 -3.46
C PRO A 70 -11.10 -18.64 -3.20
N CYS A 71 -11.39 -17.69 -2.31
CA CYS A 71 -12.75 -17.19 -2.10
C CYS A 71 -13.28 -16.43 -3.33
N ILE A 72 -12.47 -15.53 -3.90
CA ILE A 72 -12.83 -14.77 -5.11
C ILE A 72 -12.99 -15.70 -6.33
N ALA A 73 -12.10 -16.68 -6.50
CA ALA A 73 -12.21 -17.66 -7.57
C ALA A 73 -13.47 -18.55 -7.44
N ARG A 74 -13.89 -18.85 -6.21
CA ARG A 74 -15.10 -19.64 -5.93
C ARG A 74 -16.38 -18.86 -6.22
N THR A 75 -16.44 -17.57 -5.90
CA THR A 75 -17.60 -16.71 -6.24
C THR A 75 -17.69 -16.41 -7.73
N ALA A 76 -16.56 -16.25 -8.43
CA ALA A 76 -16.53 -16.03 -9.87
C ALA A 76 -17.18 -17.17 -10.68
N LYS A 77 -17.02 -18.43 -10.24
CA LYS A 77 -17.67 -19.59 -10.86
C LYS A 77 -19.19 -19.64 -10.65
N LEU A 78 -19.70 -18.91 -9.65
CA LEU A 78 -21.11 -18.85 -9.31
C LEU A 78 -21.84 -17.68 -9.98
N LEU A 79 -21.13 -16.81 -10.72
CA LEU A 79 -21.81 -15.76 -11.47
C LEU A 79 -22.61 -16.37 -12.64
N PRO A 80 -23.90 -16.01 -12.78
CA PRO A 80 -24.71 -16.46 -13.90
C PRO A 80 -24.11 -15.87 -15.19
N GLN A 81 -23.58 -16.75 -16.04
CA GLN A 81 -23.15 -16.41 -17.39
C GLN A 81 -24.30 -15.68 -18.10
N LYS A 82 -24.13 -14.39 -18.41
CA LYS A 82 -25.08 -13.67 -19.27
C LYS A 82 -25.11 -14.42 -20.60
N ARG A 83 -26.22 -15.13 -20.86
CA ARG A 83 -26.49 -15.77 -22.16
C ARG A 83 -26.38 -14.68 -23.22
N THR A 84 -25.30 -14.68 -23.97
CA THR A 84 -25.21 -13.88 -25.19
C THR A 84 -26.11 -14.58 -26.20
N THR A 85 -27.36 -14.11 -26.31
CA THR A 85 -28.25 -14.50 -27.40
C THR A 85 -27.67 -13.92 -28.69
N LYS A 86 -26.81 -14.69 -29.37
CA LYS A 86 -26.42 -14.38 -30.74
C LYS A 86 -27.68 -14.42 -31.58
N GLY A 87 -28.04 -13.27 -32.14
CA GLY A 87 -29.26 -13.10 -32.90
C GLY A 87 -29.28 -13.99 -34.14
N THR A 88 -30.48 -14.47 -34.49
CA THR A 88 -30.97 -14.67 -35.86
C THR A 88 -32.50 -14.83 -35.79
N THR A 89 -33.19 -13.98 -36.58
CA THR A 89 -34.58 -14.02 -37.10
C THR A 89 -35.79 -13.74 -36.20
N HIS A 90 -36.47 -12.61 -36.49
CA HIS A 90 -37.93 -12.36 -36.41
C HIS A 90 -38.77 -13.52 -37.02
N PRO A 91 -40.11 -13.62 -36.83
CA PRO A 91 -41.11 -12.66 -36.32
C PRO A 91 -41.95 -13.27 -35.15
N THR A 92 -42.81 -12.63 -34.37
CA THR A 92 -44.01 -11.82 -34.64
C THR A 92 -44.44 -11.21 -33.30
N LEU A 93 -44.84 -9.94 -33.32
CA LEU A 93 -45.49 -9.25 -32.19
C LEU A 93 -46.82 -9.92 -31.83
N ARG A 94 -46.96 -10.35 -30.58
CA ARG A 94 -48.29 -10.56 -29.96
C ARG A 94 -48.20 -10.30 -28.46
N TRP A 95 -48.56 -9.07 -28.07
CA TRP A 95 -48.83 -8.71 -26.69
C TRP A 95 -50.28 -9.11 -26.34
N PRO A 96 -50.56 -9.70 -25.16
CA PRO A 96 -51.92 -9.76 -24.66
C PRO A 96 -52.30 -8.39 -24.08
N VAL A 97 -53.24 -7.73 -24.73
CA VAL A 97 -53.91 -6.52 -24.21
C VAL A 97 -54.83 -6.95 -23.07
N HIS A 98 -54.69 -6.28 -21.93
CA HIS A 98 -55.56 -6.37 -20.76
C HIS A 98 -57.05 -6.17 -21.13
N ARG A 99 -57.91 -7.03 -20.56
CA ARG A 99 -59.21 -6.63 -20.02
C ARG A 99 -59.62 -7.57 -18.90
#